data_AF-A0A6N7MLH1-F1
#
_entry.id   AF-A0A6N7MLH1-F1
#
_cell.length_a   1.000
_cell.length_b   1.000
_cell.length_c   1.000
_cell.angle_alpha   90.00
_cell.angle_beta   90.00
_cell.angle_gamma   90.00
#
_symmetry.space_group_name_H-M   'P 1'
#
loop_
_entity.id
_entity.type
_entity.pdbx_description
1 polymer ?
#
loop_
_entity_poly.entity_id
_entity_poly.type
_entity_poly.pdbx_seq_one_letter_code
_entity_poly.pdbx_strand_id
1 'polypeptide(L)'
;MFYFDYGNYRIFGSSPEALLVIKENKAQIHPIAGTFRRTGNDIKDTEIAKQLIKDPKENAEHVMLVDLARNDLSRNTRNVRVVNFKEIQFYSHVIHLVSMVEGELDVN
;
A
#
# COMPACT_ATOMS: atom_id res chain seq x y z
N MET A 1 -11.08 -10.40 2.20
CA MET A 1 -12.22 -10.66 3.10
C MET A 1 -11.80 -11.60 4.20
N PHE A 2 -12.33 -11.41 5.40
CA PHE A 2 -12.14 -12.33 6.52
C PHE A 2 -13.44 -12.45 7.33
N TYR A 3 -13.60 -13.60 7.98
CA TYR A 3 -14.64 -13.88 8.96
C TYR A 3 -14.04 -14.79 10.03
N PHE A 4 -14.14 -14.37 11.29
CA PHE A 4 -13.69 -15.12 12.46
C PHE A 4 -14.82 -15.18 13.48
N ASP A 5 -15.12 -16.38 13.96
CA ASP A 5 -16.09 -16.63 15.03
C ASP A 5 -15.35 -17.14 16.27
N TYR A 6 -15.33 -16.35 17.33
CA TYR A 6 -14.73 -16.70 18.63
C TYR A 6 -15.78 -17.17 19.65
N GLY A 7 -17.02 -17.40 19.21
CA GLY A 7 -18.15 -17.80 20.03
C GLY A 7 -18.79 -16.61 20.76
N ASN A 8 -18.04 -15.94 21.63
CA ASN A 8 -18.52 -14.78 22.39
C ASN A 8 -18.51 -13.47 21.57
N TYR A 9 -17.71 -13.40 20.50
CA TYR A 9 -17.74 -12.31 19.53
C TYR A 9 -17.33 -12.79 18.14
N ARG A 10 -17.62 -11.98 17.13
CA ARG A 10 -17.30 -12.24 15.72
C ARG A 10 -16.58 -11.04 15.14
N ILE A 11 -15.60 -11.30 14.26
CA ILE A 11 -14.90 -10.27 13.48
C ILE A 11 -15.09 -10.59 12.01
N PHE A 12 -15.60 -9.63 11.23
CA PHE A 12 -15.76 -9.79 9.78
C PHE A 12 -15.44 -8.49 9.06
N GLY A 13 -14.95 -8.58 7.83
CA GLY A 13 -14.62 -7.40 7.05
C GLY A 13 -13.89 -7.68 5.76
N SER A 14 -13.58 -6.61 5.05
CA SER A 14 -12.76 -6.63 3.84
C SER A 14 -11.69 -5.55 3.96
N SER A 15 -10.53 -5.91 4.50
CA SER A 15 -9.40 -4.98 4.57
C SER A 15 -9.01 -4.53 3.15
N PRO A 16 -8.87 -3.22 2.89
CA PRO A 16 -8.39 -2.70 1.62
C PRO A 16 -6.88 -2.86 1.44
N GLU A 17 -6.14 -3.10 2.54
CA GLU A 17 -4.68 -3.12 2.56
C GLU A 17 -4.14 -4.25 3.46
N ALA A 18 -2.99 -4.80 3.10
CA ALA A 18 -2.25 -5.75 3.92
C ALA A 18 -1.23 -5.00 4.78
N LEU A 19 -1.25 -5.20 6.09
CA LEU A 19 -0.30 -4.58 7.02
C LEU A 19 1.15 -5.00 6.74
N LEU A 20 1.38 -6.29 6.55
CA LEU A 20 2.68 -6.90 6.27
C LEU A 20 2.46 -8.17 5.45
N VAL A 21 3.29 -8.36 4.41
CA VAL A 21 3.32 -9.59 3.63
C VAL A 21 4.70 -10.21 3.76
N ILE A 22 4.77 -11.48 4.14
CA ILE A 22 6.04 -12.23 4.17
C ILE A 22 5.96 -13.35 3.14
N LYS A 23 6.89 -13.36 2.19
CA LYS A 23 7.00 -14.39 1.17
C LYS A 23 8.46 -14.56 0.77
N GLU A 24 8.94 -15.79 0.62
CA GLU A 24 10.31 -16.09 0.13
C GLU A 24 11.40 -15.31 0.91
N ASN A 25 11.32 -15.32 2.26
CA ASN A 25 12.21 -14.58 3.16
C ASN A 25 12.29 -13.07 2.92
N LYS A 26 11.24 -12.49 2.33
CA LYS A 26 11.09 -11.04 2.15
C LYS A 26 9.85 -10.56 2.88
N ALA A 27 10.01 -9.52 3.68
CA ALA A 27 8.93 -8.80 4.33
C ALA A 27 8.62 -7.54 3.53
N GLN A 28 7.34 -7.32 3.23
CA GLN A 28 6.86 -6.25 2.35
C GLN A 28 5.76 -5.44 3.03
N ILE A 29 5.84 -4.13 2.91
CA ILE A 29 4.77 -3.18 3.26
C ILE A 29 4.41 -2.43 1.98
N HIS A 30 3.11 -2.20 1.76
CA HIS A 30 2.60 -1.52 0.57
C HIS A 30 1.95 -0.19 0.95
N PRO A 31 2.71 0.90 1.21
CA PRO A 31 2.12 2.18 1.54
C PRO A 31 1.12 2.63 0.48
N ILE A 32 -0.10 2.95 0.91
CA ILE A 32 -1.17 3.50 0.09
C ILE A 32 -1.48 4.93 0.54
N ALA A 33 -1.49 5.88 -0.40
CA ALA A 33 -1.97 7.23 -0.17
C ALA A 33 -2.73 7.74 -1.40
N GLY A 34 -3.52 8.81 -1.22
CA GLY A 34 -4.34 9.35 -2.28
C GLY A 34 -5.47 8.42 -2.68
N THR A 35 -6.71 8.90 -2.60
CA THR A 35 -7.87 8.12 -3.01
C THR A 35 -8.74 8.95 -3.92
N PHE A 36 -8.84 8.53 -5.17
CA PHE A 36 -9.79 9.12 -6.12
C PHE A 36 -10.83 8.10 -6.52
N ARG A 37 -12.09 8.51 -6.57
CA ARG A 37 -13.18 7.64 -7.02
C ARG A 37 -13.08 7.41 -8.52
N ARG A 38 -13.19 6.16 -8.97
CA ARG A 38 -13.28 5.84 -10.39
C ARG A 38 -14.59 6.35 -10.97
N THR A 39 -14.49 6.85 -12.19
CA THR A 39 -15.64 7.35 -12.96
C THR A 39 -16.28 6.26 -13.82
N GLY A 40 -15.58 5.15 -14.05
CA GLY A 40 -15.99 4.09 -14.98
C GLY A 40 -15.65 4.42 -16.45
N ASN A 41 -14.92 5.51 -16.70
CA ASN A 41 -14.39 5.87 -18.00
C ASN A 41 -12.87 5.92 -17.92
N ASP A 42 -12.20 5.01 -18.63
CA ASP A 42 -10.75 4.83 -18.52
C ASP A 42 -9.94 6.06 -18.93
N ILE A 43 -10.42 6.85 -19.89
CA ILE A 43 -9.77 8.09 -20.32
C ILE A 43 -9.82 9.13 -19.19
N LYS A 44 -11.00 9.32 -18.59
CA LYS A 44 -11.18 10.24 -17.45
C LYS A 44 -10.41 9.79 -16.22
N ASP A 45 -10.45 8.49 -15.92
CA ASP A 45 -9.73 7.89 -14.81
C ASP A 45 -8.21 8.07 -14.97
N THR A 46 -7.70 7.96 -16.20
CA THR A 46 -6.28 8.23 -16.52
C THR A 46 -5.89 9.69 -16.30
N GLU A 47 -6.77 10.64 -16.64
CA GLU A 47 -6.50 12.06 -16.40
C GLU A 47 -6.54 12.41 -14.90
N ILE A 48 -7.49 11.85 -14.15
CA ILE A 48 -7.56 12.00 -12.68
C ILE A 48 -6.32 11.39 -12.01
N ALA A 49 -5.90 10.22 -12.47
CA ALA A 49 -4.67 9.54 -12.04
C ALA A 49 -3.43 10.44 -12.23
N LYS A 50 -3.30 11.13 -13.38
CA LYS A 50 -2.21 12.10 -13.61
C LYS A 50 -2.28 13.30 -12.66
N GLN A 51 -3.47 13.75 -12.27
CA GLN A 51 -3.63 14.83 -11.30
C GLN A 51 -3.20 14.38 -9.90
N LEU A 52 -3.56 13.17 -9.48
CA LEU A 52 -3.14 12.58 -8.19
C LEU A 52 -1.61 12.56 -8.06
N ILE A 53 -0.89 12.11 -9.10
CA ILE A 53 0.59 12.12 -9.09
C ILE A 53 1.18 13.52 -8.96
N LYS A 54 0.47 14.57 -9.40
CA LYS A 54 0.97 15.95 -9.36
C LYS A 54 0.53 16.71 -8.11
N ASP A 55 -0.38 16.15 -7.32
CA ASP A 55 -0.87 16.81 -6.12
C ASP A 55 0.23 16.86 -5.05
N PRO A 56 0.71 18.06 -4.66
CA PRO A 56 1.83 18.19 -3.74
C PRO A 56 1.51 17.69 -2.33
N LYS A 57 0.24 17.75 -1.90
CA LYS A 57 -0.21 17.25 -0.60
C LYS A 57 -0.15 15.73 -0.58
N GLU A 58 -0.77 15.08 -1.57
CA GLU A 58 -0.79 13.61 -1.63
C GLU A 58 0.62 13.03 -1.82
N ASN A 59 1.49 13.73 -2.56
CA ASN A 59 2.90 13.34 -2.67
C ASN A 59 3.64 13.40 -1.33
N ALA A 60 3.45 14.48 -0.57
CA ALA A 60 4.13 14.64 0.72
C ALA A 60 3.68 13.58 1.73
N GLU A 61 2.36 13.33 1.79
CA GLU A 61 1.78 12.27 2.63
C GLU A 61 2.31 10.89 2.24
N HIS A 62 2.36 10.59 0.93
CA HIS A 62 2.87 9.30 0.46
C HIS A 62 4.35 9.10 0.77
N VAL A 63 5.18 10.12 0.59
CA VAL A 63 6.62 10.05 0.91
C VAL A 63 6.80 9.76 2.40
N MET A 64 6.04 10.44 3.27
CA MET A 64 6.07 10.17 4.71
C MET A 64 5.73 8.71 5.04
N LEU A 65 4.69 8.14 4.42
CA LEU A 65 4.31 6.73 4.65
C LEU A 65 5.37 5.74 4.13
N VAL A 66 6.01 6.05 3.01
CA VAL A 66 7.12 5.24 2.48
C VAL A 66 8.31 5.26 3.44
N ASP A 67 8.67 6.43 3.97
CA ASP A 67 9.78 6.53 4.92
C ASP A 67 9.45 5.85 6.26
N LEU A 68 8.21 5.91 6.72
CA LEU A 68 7.75 5.14 7.87
C LEU A 68 7.87 3.63 7.63
N ALA A 69 7.40 3.13 6.49
CA ALA A 69 7.52 1.71 6.14
C ALA A 69 8.97 1.24 6.04
N ARG A 70 9.87 2.08 5.51
CA ARG A 70 11.32 1.82 5.51
C ARG A 70 11.87 1.74 6.94
N ASN A 71 11.47 2.66 7.83
CA ASN A 71 11.87 2.63 9.23
C ASN A 71 11.45 1.32 9.89
N ASP A 72 10.17 0.95 9.73
CA ASP A 72 9.61 -0.23 10.38
C ASP A 72 10.28 -1.52 9.93
N LEU A 73 10.51 -1.67 8.62
CA LEU A 73 11.23 -2.83 8.08
C LEU A 73 12.69 -2.86 8.54
N SER A 74 13.37 -1.71 8.60
CA SER A 74 14.80 -1.66 8.98
C SER A 74 15.10 -2.18 10.38
N ARG A 75 14.10 -2.29 11.26
CA ARG A 75 14.25 -2.80 12.62
C ARG A 75 14.45 -4.31 12.68
N ASN A 76 13.89 -5.06 11.73
CA ASN A 76 13.82 -6.52 11.76
C ASN A 76 14.22 -7.20 10.44
N THR A 77 14.70 -6.42 9.47
CA THR A 77 15.11 -6.91 8.15
C THR A 77 16.37 -6.18 7.69
N ARG A 78 17.09 -6.78 6.75
CA ARG A 78 18.24 -6.19 6.06
C ARG A 78 17.88 -5.84 4.62
N ASN A 79 18.76 -5.11 3.94
CA ASN A 79 18.62 -4.76 2.52
C ASN A 79 17.28 -4.06 2.17
N VAL A 80 16.79 -3.20 3.08
CA VAL A 80 15.52 -2.48 2.90
C VAL A 80 15.60 -1.56 1.68
N ARG A 81 14.67 -1.74 0.74
CA ARG A 81 14.59 -0.95 -0.49
C ARG A 81 13.14 -0.63 -0.87
N VAL A 82 12.96 0.50 -1.53
CA VAL A 82 11.70 0.83 -2.22
C VAL A 82 11.77 0.17 -3.60
N VAL A 83 10.93 -0.84 -3.83
CA VAL A 83 10.92 -1.61 -5.09
C VAL A 83 10.08 -0.90 -6.15
N ASN A 84 8.94 -0.33 -5.74
CA ASN A 84 8.07 0.47 -6.59
C ASN A 84 7.75 1.76 -5.84
N PHE A 85 7.77 2.90 -6.54
CA PHE A 85 7.57 4.21 -5.93
C PHE A 85 6.48 4.99 -6.66
N LYS A 86 5.41 5.33 -5.94
CA LYS A 86 4.32 6.18 -6.42
C LYS A 86 3.68 5.67 -7.71
N GLU A 87 3.39 4.37 -7.76
CA GLU A 87 2.66 3.76 -8.86
C GLU A 87 1.16 3.95 -8.69
N ILE A 88 0.46 4.17 -9.80
CA ILE A 88 -0.99 4.27 -9.80
C ILE A 88 -1.58 2.88 -9.89
N GLN A 89 -2.44 2.53 -8.95
CA GLN A 89 -3.19 1.29 -8.98
C GLN A 89 -4.68 1.54 -9.09
N PHE A 90 -5.31 0.86 -10.04
CA PHE A 90 -6.75 0.90 -10.29
C PHE A 90 -7.43 -0.25 -9.57
N TYR A 91 -8.22 0.08 -8.57
CA TYR A 91 -9.11 -0.85 -7.88
C TYR A 91 -10.51 -0.79 -8.50
N SER A 92 -11.44 -1.64 -8.04
CA SER A 92 -12.79 -1.70 -8.63
C SER A 92 -13.54 -0.37 -8.57
N HIS A 93 -13.34 0.43 -7.52
CA HIS A 93 -14.09 1.67 -7.29
C HIS A 93 -13.21 2.91 -7.09
N VAL A 94 -11.91 2.72 -6.88
CA VAL A 94 -10.99 3.78 -6.49
C VAL A 94 -9.65 3.63 -7.20
N ILE A 95 -8.88 4.72 -7.22
CA ILE A 95 -7.53 4.82 -7.74
C ILE A 95 -6.65 5.26 -6.57
N HIS A 96 -5.52 4.58 -6.38
CA HIS A 96 -4.57 4.87 -5.32
C HIS A 96 -3.15 5.08 -5.83
N LEU A 97 -2.38 5.85 -5.07
CA LEU A 97 -0.93 5.87 -5.16
C LEU A 97 -0.39 4.78 -4.25
N VAL A 98 0.42 3.87 -4.80
CA VAL A 98 0.94 2.71 -4.08
C VAL A 98 2.45 2.65 -4.27
N SER A 99 3.17 2.37 -3.19
CA SER A 99 4.58 1.99 -3.23
C SER A 99 4.74 0.58 -2.67
N MET A 100 5.87 -0.06 -2.95
CA MET A 100 6.27 -1.30 -2.30
C MET A 100 7.63 -1.10 -1.62
N VAL A 101 7.68 -1.32 -0.32
CA VAL A 101 8.93 -1.34 0.45
C VAL A 101 9.17 -2.79 0.87
N GLU A 102 10.37 -3.28 0.62
CA GLU A 102 10.76 -4.66 0.89
C GLU A 102 12.04 -4.69 1.73
N GLY A 103 12.10 -5.60 2.70
CA GLY A 103 13.32 -5.99 3.40
C GLY A 103 13.51 -7.50 3.39
N GLU A 104 14.75 -7.95 3.45
CA GLU A 104 15.12 -9.36 3.52
C GLU A 104 15.18 -9.79 4.99
N LEU A 105 14.46 -10.85 5.33
CA LEU A 105 14.53 -11.45 6.66
C LEU A 105 15.88 -12.15 6.85
N ASP A 106 16.37 -12.14 8.07
CA ASP A 106 17.52 -12.97 8.42
C ASP A 106 17.11 -14.45 8.35
N VAL A 107 17.95 -15.24 7.68
CA VAL A 107 17.78 -16.69 7.64
C VAL A 107 18.43 -17.22 8.91
N ASN A 108 17.61 -17.49 9.92
CA ASN A 108 18.03 -18.32 11.06
C ASN A 108 17.94 -19.79 10.68
#